data_AF-A0A8J3PHN9-F1
#
_entry.id   AF-A0A8J3PHN9-F1
#
_cell.length_a   1.000
_cell.length_b   1.000
_cell.length_c   1.000
_cell.angle_alpha   90.00
_cell.angle_beta   90.00
_cell.angle_gamma   90.00
#
_symmetry.space_group_name_H-M   'P 1'
#
loop_
_entity.id
_entity.type
_entity.pdbx_description
1 polymer ?
#
loop_
_entity_poly.entity_id
_entity_poly.type
_entity_poly.pdbx_seq_one_letter_code
_entity_poly.pdbx_strand_id
1 'polypeptide(L)'
;MARPYKPGPKQFVFAVGDGNDQQVTVGDAQEAYMAFSDFFRGRESDTYTVTDEPAGQRLVLMPGAGVISRSKDGDQPRSEYLKVDRPNRYLPSAMLFFENGFGGLDRFGQWFGDLDDLDASPETRGTARAATFTTEAAAIEEVARIWSNSGIVDPTDQYYIFFDSHDADDDRAERAELLKLIEFLGLSRVEAPVEGAGGEVWVRTDPRLDTEFARWS
;
A
#
# COMPACT_ATOMS: atom_id res chain seq x y z
N MET A 1 16.28 -12.06 -6.84
CA MET A 1 16.98 -10.92 -6.21
C MET A 1 16.91 -9.74 -7.16
N ALA A 2 16.04 -8.77 -6.90
CA ALA A 2 16.00 -7.53 -7.68
C ALA A 2 17.33 -6.77 -7.49
N ARG A 3 17.87 -6.18 -8.55
CA ARG A 3 19.08 -5.34 -8.46
C ARG A 3 18.80 -4.17 -7.51
N PRO A 4 19.66 -3.90 -6.52
CA PRO A 4 19.54 -2.69 -5.71
C PRO A 4 19.55 -1.46 -6.61
N TYR A 5 18.53 -0.64 -6.48
CA TYR A 5 18.42 0.65 -7.14
C TYR A 5 19.59 1.53 -6.67
N LYS A 6 20.48 1.94 -7.59
CA LYS A 6 21.67 2.73 -7.25
C LYS A 6 21.30 4.22 -7.24
N PRO A 7 21.50 4.95 -6.13
CA PRO A 7 21.18 6.36 -6.05
C PRO A 7 22.28 7.16 -6.76
N GLY A 8 22.10 7.41 -8.06
CA GLY A 8 22.55 8.67 -8.62
C GLY A 8 21.62 9.80 -8.13
N PRO A 9 21.94 11.08 -8.40
CA PRO A 9 20.99 12.15 -8.16
C PRO A 9 19.67 11.80 -8.85
N LYS A 10 18.58 11.76 -8.08
CA LYS A 10 17.26 11.43 -8.62
C LYS A 10 16.64 12.71 -9.15
N GLN A 11 16.12 12.64 -10.36
CA GLN A 11 15.44 13.75 -11.00
C GLN A 11 13.96 13.40 -11.09
N PHE A 12 13.12 14.20 -10.43
CA PHE A 12 11.68 14.04 -10.45
C PHE A 12 11.01 15.28 -11.05
N VAL A 13 9.87 15.06 -11.69
CA VAL A 13 8.98 16.12 -12.14
C VAL A 13 7.67 16.02 -11.38
N PHE A 14 7.28 17.08 -10.68
CA PHE A 14 6.01 17.19 -10.00
C PHE A 14 5.06 18.05 -10.82
N ALA A 15 3.84 17.57 -11.06
CA ALA A 15 2.87 18.26 -11.91
C ALA A 15 1.45 18.11 -11.36
N VAL A 16 0.61 19.12 -11.60
CA VAL A 16 -0.85 19.08 -11.35
C VAL A 16 -1.67 19.31 -12.63
N GLY A 17 -1.02 19.41 -13.79
CA GLY A 17 -1.69 19.64 -15.08
C GLY A 17 -2.00 21.12 -15.38
N ASP A 18 -1.47 22.05 -14.58
CA ASP A 18 -1.59 23.49 -14.78
C ASP A 18 -0.49 24.08 -15.69
N GLY A 19 0.43 23.23 -16.18
CA GLY A 19 1.59 23.62 -16.99
C GLY A 19 2.73 24.25 -16.20
N ASN A 20 2.63 24.35 -14.87
CA ASN A 20 3.67 24.85 -13.98
C ASN A 20 4.35 23.69 -13.25
N ASP A 21 4.98 22.82 -14.03
CA ASP A 21 5.65 21.62 -13.57
C ASP A 21 6.94 21.99 -12.81
N GLN A 22 7.18 21.32 -11.68
CA GLN A 22 8.35 21.54 -10.84
C GLN A 22 9.35 20.41 -11.03
N GLN A 23 10.50 20.72 -11.62
CA GLN A 23 11.63 19.79 -11.69
C GLN A 23 12.44 19.86 -10.39
N VAL A 24 12.76 18.70 -9.81
CA VAL A 24 13.52 18.59 -8.57
C VAL A 24 14.66 17.59 -8.77
N THR A 25 15.87 18.00 -8.43
CA THR A 25 17.04 17.12 -8.36
C THR A 25 17.44 16.96 -6.90
N VAL A 26 17.53 15.72 -6.43
CA VAL A 26 17.75 15.38 -5.02
C VAL A 26 18.84 14.34 -4.84
N GLY A 27 19.49 14.37 -3.69
CA GLY A 27 20.51 13.39 -3.29
C GLY A 27 19.92 12.06 -2.82
N ASP A 28 18.71 12.08 -2.24
CA ASP A 28 18.05 10.90 -1.70
C ASP A 28 16.50 10.98 -1.74
N ALA A 29 15.85 9.91 -1.25
CA ALA A 29 14.39 9.81 -1.24
C ALA A 29 13.72 10.74 -0.20
N GLN A 30 14.39 11.05 0.90
CA GLN A 30 13.85 11.92 1.95
C GLN A 30 13.77 13.37 1.46
N GLU A 31 14.80 13.84 0.76
CA GLU A 31 14.79 15.14 0.10
C GLU A 31 13.66 15.22 -0.95
N ALA A 32 13.46 14.16 -1.74
CA ALA A 32 12.36 14.06 -2.70
C ALA A 32 10.99 14.18 -2.00
N TYR A 33 10.82 13.45 -0.91
CA TYR A 33 9.59 13.43 -0.12
C TYR A 33 9.27 14.79 0.50
N MET A 34 10.26 15.49 1.03
CA MET A 34 10.09 16.84 1.57
C MET A 34 9.65 17.82 0.49
N ALA A 35 10.36 17.84 -0.66
CA ALA A 35 10.01 18.71 -1.78
C ALA A 35 8.60 18.42 -2.32
N PHE A 36 8.22 17.15 -2.42
CA PHE A 36 6.87 16.77 -2.87
C PHE A 36 5.81 17.08 -1.83
N SER A 37 6.08 16.90 -0.54
CA SER A 37 5.15 17.25 0.54
C SER A 37 4.81 18.74 0.54
N ASP A 38 5.82 19.60 0.32
CA ASP A 38 5.62 21.04 0.19
C ASP A 38 4.81 21.39 -1.07
N PHE A 39 5.13 20.74 -2.21
CA PHE A 39 4.36 20.89 -3.45
C PHE A 39 2.89 20.47 -3.27
N PHE A 40 2.66 19.32 -2.65
CA PHE A 40 1.33 18.74 -2.41
C PHE A 40 0.48 19.61 -1.49
N ARG A 41 1.07 20.17 -0.42
CA ARG A 41 0.36 21.07 0.52
C ARG A 41 0.17 22.48 -0.02
N GLY A 42 1.08 22.95 -0.88
CA GLY A 42 1.06 24.28 -1.46
C GLY A 42 0.11 24.44 -2.66
N ARG A 43 -0.41 23.35 -3.21
CA ARG A 43 -1.36 23.34 -4.33
C ARG A 43 -2.56 22.47 -4.01
N GLU A 44 -3.76 22.98 -4.21
CA GLU A 44 -4.99 22.20 -4.17
C GLU A 44 -5.30 21.70 -5.59
N SER A 45 -5.34 20.38 -5.77
CA SER A 45 -5.61 19.72 -7.05
C SER A 45 -6.28 18.38 -6.83
N ASP A 46 -7.12 17.95 -7.77
CA ASP A 46 -7.66 16.59 -7.79
C ASP A 46 -6.65 15.56 -8.26
N THR A 47 -5.51 15.98 -8.84
CA THR A 47 -4.48 15.10 -9.37
C THR A 47 -3.09 15.68 -9.19
N TYR A 48 -2.18 14.86 -8.67
CA TYR A 48 -0.76 15.15 -8.51
C TYR A 48 0.05 14.05 -9.18
N THR A 49 1.01 14.42 -10.01
CA THR A 49 1.87 13.49 -10.72
C THR A 49 3.30 13.66 -10.23
N VAL A 50 3.98 12.53 -10.01
CA VAL A 50 5.41 12.42 -9.80
C VAL A 50 5.97 11.56 -10.92
N THR A 51 6.87 12.11 -11.73
CA THR A 51 7.53 11.37 -12.81
C THR A 51 9.03 11.23 -12.51
N ASP A 52 9.54 10.00 -12.51
CA ASP A 52 10.97 9.68 -12.61
C ASP A 52 11.27 9.46 -14.09
N GLU A 53 11.62 10.55 -14.79
CA GLU A 53 11.85 10.51 -16.25
C GLU A 53 13.01 9.57 -16.64
N PRO A 54 14.18 9.58 -15.94
CA PRO A 54 15.26 8.65 -16.25
C PRO A 54 14.85 7.18 -16.12
N ALA A 55 13.98 6.84 -15.17
CA ALA A 55 13.53 5.48 -14.95
C ALA A 55 12.27 5.11 -15.76
N GLY A 56 11.66 6.06 -16.48
CA GLY A 56 10.41 5.89 -17.21
C GLY A 56 9.27 5.46 -16.30
N GLN A 57 9.16 6.04 -15.11
CA GLN A 57 8.18 5.63 -14.10
C GLN A 57 7.37 6.82 -13.62
N ARG A 58 6.11 6.57 -13.29
CA ARG A 58 5.19 7.61 -12.84
C ARG A 58 4.32 7.11 -11.70
N LEU A 59 4.10 7.99 -10.74
CA LEU A 59 3.09 7.88 -9.69
C LEU A 59 2.09 9.01 -9.88
N VAL A 60 0.80 8.69 -9.83
CA VAL A 60 -0.30 9.65 -9.92
C VAL A 60 -1.18 9.48 -8.69
N LEU A 61 -1.34 10.54 -7.92
CA LEU A 61 -2.22 10.61 -6.76
C LEU A 61 -3.48 11.35 -7.20
N MET A 62 -4.66 10.73 -7.04
CA MET A 62 -5.95 11.32 -7.39
C MET A 62 -6.86 11.42 -6.16
N PRO A 63 -6.61 12.38 -5.24
CA PRO A 63 -7.42 12.55 -4.03
C PRO A 63 -8.91 12.68 -4.29
N GLY A 64 -9.31 13.44 -5.32
CA GLY A 64 -10.72 13.63 -5.69
C GLY A 64 -11.42 12.34 -6.13
N ALA A 65 -10.69 11.35 -6.64
CA ALA A 65 -11.22 10.05 -7.04
C ALA A 65 -11.02 8.94 -5.99
N GLY A 66 -10.21 9.19 -4.95
CA GLY A 66 -9.82 8.16 -3.99
C GLY A 66 -8.92 7.09 -4.62
N VAL A 67 -8.01 7.46 -5.54
CA VAL A 67 -7.21 6.50 -6.32
C VAL A 67 -5.74 6.90 -6.35
N ILE A 68 -4.86 5.91 -6.31
CA ILE A 68 -3.45 6.05 -6.69
C ILE A 68 -3.24 5.22 -7.96
N SER A 69 -2.52 5.75 -8.93
CA SER A 69 -2.04 5.00 -10.08
C SER A 69 -0.52 5.00 -10.13
N ARG A 70 0.06 3.90 -10.58
CA ARG A 70 1.48 3.81 -10.93
C ARG A 70 1.62 3.30 -12.34
N SER A 71 2.60 3.79 -13.08
CA SER A 71 2.92 3.29 -14.40
C SER A 71 4.42 3.19 -14.61
N LYS A 72 4.79 2.29 -15.51
CA LYS A 72 6.16 2.14 -15.96
C LYS A 72 6.20 1.94 -17.47
N ASP A 73 7.05 2.72 -18.11
CA ASP A 73 7.36 2.65 -19.53
C ASP A 73 8.31 1.47 -19.80
N GLY A 74 8.22 0.89 -20.98
CA GLY A 74 9.05 -0.23 -21.42
C GLY A 74 8.43 -0.97 -22.61
N ASP A 75 8.96 -2.16 -22.92
CA ASP A 75 8.46 -3.00 -24.02
C ASP A 75 7.00 -3.45 -23.81
N GLN A 76 6.57 -3.52 -22.55
CA GLN A 76 5.18 -3.70 -22.15
C GLN A 76 4.83 -2.61 -21.14
N PRO A 77 4.33 -1.45 -21.60
CA PRO A 77 3.85 -0.40 -20.72
C PRO A 77 2.75 -0.96 -19.83
N ARG A 78 2.85 -0.71 -18.53
CA ARG A 78 1.86 -1.16 -17.56
C ARG A 78 1.45 -0.01 -16.67
N SER A 79 0.14 0.16 -16.54
CA SER A 79 -0.49 1.00 -15.53
C SER A 79 -1.20 0.10 -14.54
N GLU A 80 -1.14 0.48 -13.28
CA GLU A 80 -1.89 -0.17 -12.22
C GLU A 80 -2.55 0.88 -11.34
N TYR A 81 -3.65 0.47 -10.69
CA TYR A 81 -4.52 1.33 -9.92
C TYR A 81 -4.79 0.72 -8.55
N LEU A 82 -4.83 1.56 -7.53
CA LEU A 82 -5.12 1.19 -6.16
C LEU A 82 -6.19 2.13 -5.61
N LYS A 83 -7.27 1.57 -5.04
CA LYS A 83 -8.27 2.35 -4.32
C LYS A 83 -7.71 2.77 -2.97
N VAL A 84 -7.88 4.03 -2.62
CA VAL A 84 -7.45 4.60 -1.35
C VAL A 84 -8.64 4.77 -0.44
N ASP A 85 -8.68 3.99 0.65
CA ASP A 85 -9.73 4.08 1.66
C ASP A 85 -9.45 5.20 2.68
N ARG A 86 -8.18 5.64 2.83
CA ARG A 86 -7.78 6.71 3.76
C ARG A 86 -6.94 7.80 3.09
N PRO A 87 -7.28 9.09 3.25
CA PRO A 87 -6.49 10.19 2.67
C PRO A 87 -5.03 10.27 3.14
N ASN A 88 -4.70 9.74 4.32
CA ASN A 88 -3.33 9.72 4.82
C ASN A 88 -2.39 8.76 4.05
N ARG A 89 -2.90 7.94 3.12
CA ARG A 89 -2.11 7.02 2.28
C ARG A 89 -1.39 7.70 1.10
N TYR A 90 -1.77 8.92 0.70
CA TYR A 90 -1.17 9.58 -0.45
C TYR A 90 0.32 9.90 -0.26
N LEU A 91 0.69 10.62 0.80
CA LEU A 91 2.09 10.99 1.04
C LEU A 91 3.01 9.78 1.33
N PRO A 92 2.60 8.78 2.14
CA PRO A 92 3.38 7.56 2.31
C PRO A 92 3.65 6.81 1.00
N SER A 93 2.68 6.76 0.07
CA SER A 93 2.91 6.13 -1.23
C SER A 93 3.99 6.87 -2.06
N ALA A 94 4.03 8.20 -1.98
CA ALA A 94 5.09 8.98 -2.61
C ALA A 94 6.47 8.64 -2.03
N MET A 95 6.60 8.49 -0.70
CA MET A 95 7.86 8.05 -0.08
C MET A 95 8.35 6.70 -0.63
N LEU A 96 7.47 5.68 -0.67
CA LEU A 96 7.81 4.36 -1.20
C LEU A 96 8.23 4.42 -2.67
N PHE A 97 7.57 5.26 -3.46
CA PHE A 97 7.95 5.49 -4.85
C PHE A 97 9.32 6.18 -4.97
N PHE A 98 9.62 7.16 -4.12
CA PHE A 98 10.93 7.81 -4.13
C PHE A 98 12.04 6.84 -3.73
N GLU A 99 11.81 5.95 -2.78
CA GLU A 99 12.81 4.96 -2.34
C GLU A 99 13.08 3.90 -3.41
N ASN A 100 12.00 3.33 -3.96
CA ASN A 100 12.05 2.03 -4.64
C ASN A 100 11.33 2.03 -6.01
N GLY A 101 10.86 3.18 -6.48
CA GLY A 101 10.16 3.36 -7.74
C GLY A 101 8.84 2.59 -7.81
N PHE A 102 8.47 2.20 -9.03
CA PHE A 102 7.26 1.44 -9.33
C PHE A 102 7.08 0.19 -8.46
N GLY A 103 8.14 -0.61 -8.30
CA GLY A 103 8.10 -1.86 -7.52
C GLY A 103 8.06 -1.64 -6.01
N GLY A 104 8.48 -0.47 -5.52
CA GLY A 104 8.38 -0.10 -4.10
C GLY A 104 6.96 -0.12 -3.56
N LEU A 105 6.01 0.14 -4.44
CA LEU A 105 4.60 0.23 -4.13
C LEU A 105 3.91 -1.15 -4.06
N ASP A 106 4.57 -2.26 -4.41
CA ASP A 106 3.96 -3.60 -4.45
C ASP A 106 3.35 -4.00 -3.10
N ARG A 107 3.91 -3.47 -2.00
CA ARG A 107 3.48 -3.75 -0.63
C ARG A 107 2.35 -2.85 -0.15
N PHE A 108 2.08 -1.75 -0.87
CA PHE A 108 1.20 -0.67 -0.45
C PHE A 108 -0.29 -1.04 -0.46
N GLY A 109 -0.66 -2.13 -1.13
CA GLY A 109 -2.02 -2.65 -1.15
C GLY A 109 -2.31 -3.42 -2.44
N GLN A 110 -3.60 -3.62 -2.71
CA GLN A 110 -4.05 -4.32 -3.92
C GLN A 110 -4.00 -3.41 -5.15
N TRP A 111 -3.18 -3.79 -6.12
CA TRP A 111 -3.06 -3.14 -7.42
C TRP A 111 -3.87 -3.88 -8.50
N PHE A 112 -4.64 -3.13 -9.26
CA PHE A 112 -5.48 -3.60 -10.36
C PHE A 112 -4.93 -3.11 -11.70
N GLY A 113 -5.05 -3.93 -12.74
CA GLY A 113 -4.62 -3.55 -14.09
C GLY A 113 -5.62 -2.64 -14.80
N ASP A 114 -6.90 -2.74 -14.43
CA ASP A 114 -7.99 -1.93 -14.96
C ASP A 114 -8.56 -1.02 -13.86
N LEU A 115 -9.03 0.16 -14.25
CA LEU A 115 -9.69 1.09 -13.34
C LEU A 115 -11.10 0.59 -12.99
N ASP A 116 -11.77 -0.10 -13.92
CA ASP A 116 -13.13 -0.62 -13.72
C ASP A 116 -13.17 -1.69 -12.60
N ASP A 117 -12.04 -2.36 -12.34
CA ASP A 117 -11.93 -3.31 -11.22
C ASP A 117 -12.10 -2.62 -9.85
N LEU A 118 -11.94 -1.29 -9.78
CA LEU A 118 -12.13 -0.51 -8.56
C LEU A 118 -13.61 -0.29 -8.21
N ASP A 119 -14.54 -0.48 -9.14
CA ASP A 119 -15.97 -0.22 -8.93
C ASP A 119 -16.66 -1.29 -8.09
N ALA A 120 -16.06 -2.47 -7.96
CA ALA A 120 -16.55 -3.51 -7.07
C ALA A 120 -16.54 -3.05 -5.61
N SER A 121 -17.47 -3.57 -4.78
CA SER A 121 -17.48 -3.23 -3.35
C SER A 121 -16.16 -3.63 -2.66
N PRO A 122 -15.75 -2.94 -1.58
CA PRO A 122 -14.53 -3.30 -0.85
C PRO A 122 -14.47 -4.79 -0.49
N GLU A 123 -15.57 -5.37 0.00
CA GLU A 123 -15.65 -6.79 0.37
C GLU A 123 -15.49 -7.72 -0.84
N THR A 124 -16.04 -7.33 -1.99
CA THR A 124 -15.91 -8.08 -3.24
C THR A 124 -14.46 -8.06 -3.71
N ARG A 125 -13.81 -6.90 -3.69
CA ARG A 125 -12.39 -6.75 -4.05
C ARG A 125 -11.48 -7.57 -3.13
N GLY A 126 -11.69 -7.46 -1.82
CA GLY A 126 -10.91 -8.23 -0.84
C GLY A 126 -11.10 -9.74 -0.98
N THR A 127 -12.33 -10.20 -1.19
CA THR A 127 -12.61 -11.62 -1.42
C THR A 127 -11.98 -12.12 -2.72
N ALA A 128 -12.07 -11.35 -3.81
CA ALA A 128 -11.46 -11.68 -5.08
C ALA A 128 -9.93 -11.74 -4.98
N ARG A 129 -9.33 -10.81 -4.21
CA ARG A 129 -7.90 -10.80 -3.92
C ARG A 129 -7.46 -12.05 -3.18
N ALA A 130 -8.14 -12.39 -2.09
CA ALA A 130 -7.85 -13.58 -1.30
C ALA A 130 -7.89 -14.86 -2.16
N ALA A 131 -8.84 -14.94 -3.11
CA ALA A 131 -8.97 -16.08 -4.02
C ALA A 131 -7.78 -16.25 -4.99
N THR A 132 -6.93 -15.22 -5.18
CA THR A 132 -5.70 -15.34 -5.99
C THR A 132 -4.60 -16.12 -5.28
N PHE A 133 -4.65 -16.24 -3.95
CA PHE A 133 -3.68 -16.98 -3.15
C PHE A 133 -4.08 -18.45 -3.04
N THR A 134 -3.53 -19.25 -3.94
CA THR A 134 -3.86 -20.68 -4.06
C THR A 134 -2.93 -21.61 -3.28
N THR A 135 -1.90 -21.05 -2.62
CA THR A 135 -0.93 -21.82 -1.83
C THR A 135 -0.82 -21.23 -0.43
N GLU A 136 -0.54 -22.10 0.55
CA GLU A 136 -0.35 -21.70 1.95
C GLU A 136 0.78 -20.67 2.09
N ALA A 137 1.92 -20.90 1.43
CA ALA A 137 3.06 -19.98 1.51
C ALA A 137 2.71 -18.57 1.01
N ALA A 138 2.01 -18.45 -0.12
CA ALA A 138 1.61 -17.16 -0.67
C ALA A 138 0.56 -16.47 0.22
N ALA A 139 -0.36 -17.23 0.82
CA ALA A 139 -1.34 -16.69 1.76
C ALA A 139 -0.69 -16.20 3.07
N ILE A 140 0.32 -16.91 3.60
CA ILE A 140 1.09 -16.47 4.78
C ILE A 140 1.85 -15.17 4.45
N GLU A 141 2.50 -15.09 3.28
CA GLU A 141 3.20 -13.89 2.85
C GLU A 141 2.25 -12.68 2.76
N GLU A 142 1.04 -12.86 2.21
CA GLU A 142 0.06 -11.78 2.13
C GLU A 142 -0.48 -11.36 3.51
N VAL A 143 -0.73 -12.32 4.41
CA VAL A 143 -1.11 -12.00 5.79
C VAL A 143 0.00 -11.17 6.47
N ALA A 144 1.27 -11.52 6.27
CA ALA A 144 2.40 -10.75 6.78
C ALA A 144 2.50 -9.35 6.17
N ARG A 145 2.24 -9.20 4.87
CA ARG A 145 2.14 -7.89 4.22
C ARG A 145 1.05 -7.04 4.87
N ILE A 146 -0.17 -7.58 5.05
CA ILE A 146 -1.29 -6.86 5.67
C ILE A 146 -0.93 -6.45 7.10
N TRP A 147 -0.33 -7.36 7.88
CA TRP A 147 0.11 -7.06 9.24
C TRP A 147 1.17 -5.96 9.27
N SER A 148 2.15 -5.97 8.37
CA SER A 148 3.23 -4.97 8.36
C SER A 148 2.78 -3.52 8.18
N ASN A 149 1.58 -3.29 7.64
CA ASN A 149 1.05 -1.95 7.42
C ASN A 149 0.56 -1.27 8.71
N SER A 150 0.03 -2.02 9.67
CA SER A 150 -0.66 -1.47 10.86
C SER A 150 -0.79 -2.43 12.04
N GLY A 151 -0.12 -3.57 11.95
CA GLY A 151 -0.28 -4.66 12.89
C GLY A 151 0.65 -4.52 14.08
N ILE A 152 0.15 -4.99 15.23
CA ILE A 152 0.91 -5.04 16.47
C ILE A 152 0.80 -6.44 17.08
N VAL A 153 1.77 -6.79 17.91
CA VAL A 153 1.64 -7.93 18.81
C VAL A 153 1.01 -7.42 20.10
N ASP A 154 0.00 -8.11 20.61
CA ASP A 154 -0.62 -7.72 21.86
C ASP A 154 0.40 -7.83 23.03
N PRO A 155 0.22 -7.08 24.14
CA PRO A 155 1.17 -7.08 25.26
C PRO A 155 1.40 -8.44 25.95
N THR A 156 0.55 -9.43 25.71
CA THR A 156 0.68 -10.80 26.25
C THR A 156 1.41 -11.76 25.31
N ASP A 157 1.80 -11.31 24.11
CA ASP A 157 2.40 -12.11 23.04
C ASP A 157 1.54 -13.31 22.62
N GLN A 158 0.22 -13.23 22.76
CA GLN A 158 -0.71 -14.31 22.42
C GLN A 158 -1.49 -14.06 21.12
N TYR A 159 -1.55 -12.80 20.69
CA TYR A 159 -2.35 -12.36 19.56
C TYR A 159 -1.57 -11.39 18.68
N TYR A 160 -1.73 -11.58 17.37
CA TYR A 160 -1.48 -10.54 16.40
C TYR A 160 -2.76 -9.75 16.19
N ILE A 161 -2.64 -8.44 16.31
CA ILE A 161 -3.71 -7.48 16.07
C ILE A 161 -3.45 -6.86 14.71
N PHE A 162 -4.42 -6.94 13.81
CA PHE A 162 -4.42 -6.30 12.50
C PHE A 162 -5.36 -5.13 12.49
N PHE A 163 -5.05 -4.13 11.66
CA PHE A 163 -5.82 -2.90 11.53
C PHE A 163 -6.01 -2.28 12.91
N ASP A 164 -4.93 -1.70 13.46
CA ASP A 164 -5.00 -0.76 14.59
C ASP A 164 -5.73 0.53 14.14
N SER A 165 -6.96 0.34 13.66
CA SER A 165 -7.83 1.33 13.06
C SER A 165 -8.94 1.65 14.03
N HIS A 166 -9.21 2.95 14.17
CA HIS A 166 -10.23 3.43 15.10
C HIS A 166 -11.65 3.03 14.64
N ASP A 167 -11.84 2.73 13.35
CA ASP A 167 -13.13 2.40 12.73
C ASP A 167 -13.06 1.12 11.87
N ALA A 168 -14.17 0.38 11.83
CA ALA A 168 -14.38 -0.78 10.97
C ALA A 168 -14.65 -0.41 9.50
N ASP A 169 -15.05 0.84 9.25
CA ASP A 169 -15.22 1.37 7.89
C ASP A 169 -13.89 1.62 7.18
N ASP A 170 -12.79 1.64 7.93
CA ASP A 170 -11.46 1.69 7.36
C ASP A 170 -10.95 0.33 6.87
N ASP A 171 -10.15 0.36 5.80
CA ASP A 171 -9.44 -0.79 5.21
C ASP A 171 -10.37 -1.97 4.89
N ARG A 172 -11.66 -1.72 4.61
CA ARG A 172 -12.69 -2.76 4.40
C ARG A 172 -12.29 -3.82 3.38
N ALA A 173 -11.57 -3.44 2.32
CA ALA A 173 -11.09 -4.38 1.33
C ALA A 173 -9.97 -5.29 1.88
N GLU A 174 -8.91 -4.72 2.46
CA GLU A 174 -7.81 -5.49 3.07
C GLU A 174 -8.33 -6.34 4.25
N ARG A 175 -9.33 -5.86 4.98
CA ARG A 175 -10.00 -6.63 6.04
C ARG A 175 -10.76 -7.82 5.48
N ALA A 176 -11.58 -7.64 4.44
CA ALA A 176 -12.29 -8.73 3.81
C ALA A 176 -11.33 -9.78 3.21
N GLU A 177 -10.23 -9.33 2.64
CA GLU A 177 -9.13 -10.19 2.20
C GLU A 177 -8.54 -10.99 3.37
N LEU A 178 -8.13 -10.32 4.45
CA LEU A 178 -7.55 -10.97 5.63
C LEU A 178 -8.48 -12.03 6.20
N LEU A 179 -9.78 -11.74 6.32
CA LEU A 179 -10.76 -12.68 6.86
C LEU A 179 -10.84 -13.96 6.01
N LYS A 180 -10.71 -13.86 4.69
CA LYS A 180 -10.69 -15.02 3.79
C LYS A 180 -9.37 -15.79 3.87
N LEU A 181 -8.24 -15.10 4.03
CA LEU A 181 -6.94 -15.74 4.21
C LEU A 181 -6.84 -16.48 5.55
N ILE A 182 -7.37 -15.89 6.63
CA ILE A 182 -7.48 -16.55 7.95
C ILE A 182 -8.26 -17.86 7.85
N GLU A 183 -9.41 -17.82 7.17
CA GLU A 183 -10.24 -19.00 6.91
C GLU A 183 -9.47 -20.06 6.11
N PHE A 184 -8.81 -19.66 5.02
CA PHE A 184 -8.02 -20.55 4.16
C PHE A 184 -6.85 -21.21 4.90
N LEU A 185 -6.16 -20.47 5.78
CA LEU A 185 -5.00 -20.92 6.53
C LEU A 185 -5.34 -21.70 7.81
N GLY A 186 -6.63 -21.74 8.18
CA GLY A 186 -7.09 -22.33 9.45
C GLY A 186 -6.58 -21.58 10.68
N LEU A 187 -6.34 -20.26 10.57
CA LEU A 187 -5.87 -19.43 11.68
C LEU A 187 -7.00 -19.17 12.69
N SER A 188 -6.65 -19.13 13.97
CA SER A 188 -7.62 -18.93 15.05
C SER A 188 -7.90 -17.45 15.29
N ARG A 189 -9.00 -16.94 14.72
CA ARG A 189 -9.53 -15.60 15.03
C ARG A 189 -10.29 -15.60 16.36
N VAL A 190 -10.13 -14.54 17.16
CA VAL A 190 -10.91 -14.29 18.37
C VAL A 190 -11.71 -12.99 18.25
N GLU A 191 -12.72 -12.82 19.11
CA GLU A 191 -13.39 -11.52 19.25
C GLU A 191 -12.43 -10.51 19.87
N ALA A 192 -12.49 -9.27 19.38
CA ALA A 192 -11.73 -8.18 19.99
C ALA A 192 -12.24 -7.95 21.43
N PRO A 193 -11.35 -7.61 22.38
CA PRO A 193 -11.76 -7.21 23.71
C PRO A 193 -12.64 -5.95 23.63
N VAL A 194 -13.47 -5.72 24.65
CA VAL A 194 -14.42 -4.58 24.71
C VAL A 194 -13.73 -3.22 24.55
N GLU A 195 -12.45 -3.14 24.91
CA GLU A 195 -11.62 -1.93 24.81
C GLU A 195 -10.90 -1.78 23.46
N GLY A 196 -10.89 -2.82 22.62
CA GLY A 196 -10.28 -2.78 21.29
C GLY A 196 -11.11 -1.93 20.32
N ALA A 197 -10.45 -1.33 19.33
CA ALA A 197 -11.16 -0.57 18.32
C ALA A 197 -12.05 -1.49 17.47
N GLY A 198 -13.21 -0.99 17.04
CA GLY A 198 -14.20 -1.79 16.31
C GLY A 198 -13.66 -2.37 14.98
N GLY A 199 -12.57 -1.78 14.48
CA GLY A 199 -11.85 -2.20 13.30
C GLY A 199 -10.71 -3.20 13.55
N GLU A 200 -10.48 -3.73 14.74
CA GLU A 200 -9.38 -4.67 14.90
C GLU A 200 -9.74 -6.10 14.44
N VAL A 201 -8.75 -6.84 13.94
CA VAL A 201 -8.84 -8.29 13.75
C VAL A 201 -7.78 -8.97 14.59
N TRP A 202 -8.23 -9.80 15.54
CA TRP A 202 -7.36 -10.49 16.49
C TRP A 202 -7.18 -11.95 16.08
N VAL A 203 -5.92 -12.35 15.88
CA VAL A 203 -5.53 -13.70 15.47
C VAL A 203 -4.56 -14.25 16.49
N ARG A 204 -4.81 -15.44 17.04
CA ARG A 204 -3.85 -16.11 17.92
C ARG A 204 -2.52 -16.31 17.19
N THR A 205 -1.41 -16.10 17.89
CA THR A 205 -0.06 -16.31 17.35
C THR A 205 0.08 -17.69 16.71
N ASP A 206 0.77 -17.76 15.59
CA ASP A 206 1.02 -18.98 14.82
C ASP A 206 2.49 -18.97 14.37
N PRO A 207 3.28 -20.03 14.66
CA PRO A 207 4.69 -20.11 14.29
C PRO A 207 4.97 -19.91 12.79
N ARG A 208 3.98 -20.21 11.93
CA ARG A 208 4.08 -19.96 10.49
C ARG A 208 4.13 -18.46 10.17
N LEU A 209 3.43 -17.64 10.96
CA LEU A 209 3.41 -16.19 10.83
C LEU A 209 4.63 -15.53 11.49
N ASP A 210 5.10 -16.03 12.63
CA ASP A 210 6.28 -15.47 13.35
C ASP A 210 7.49 -15.24 12.42
N THR A 211 7.79 -16.24 11.57
CA THR A 211 8.94 -16.18 10.66
C THR A 211 8.77 -15.10 9.59
N GLU A 212 7.55 -14.95 9.06
CA GLU A 212 7.30 -13.91 8.06
C GLU A 212 7.18 -12.54 8.72
N PHE A 213 6.52 -12.41 9.87
CA PHE A 213 6.39 -11.12 10.56
C PHE A 213 7.76 -10.53 10.90
N ALA A 214 8.70 -11.35 11.35
CA ALA A 214 10.09 -10.92 11.58
C ALA A 214 10.85 -10.46 10.30
N ARG A 215 10.41 -10.89 9.10
CA ARG A 215 10.97 -10.42 7.82
C ARG A 215 10.33 -9.13 7.34
N TRP A 216 9.12 -8.87 7.80
CA TRP A 216 8.30 -7.74 7.37
C TRP A 216 8.33 -6.56 8.36
N SER A 217 8.66 -6.80 9.64
CA SER A 217 8.97 -5.78 10.66
C SER A 217 10.39 -5.22 10.51
#